data_AF-A0A1G1FB94-F1
#
_entry.id   AF-A0A1G1FB94-F1
#
_cell.length_a   1.000
_cell.length_b   1.000
_cell.length_c   1.000
_cell.angle_alpha   90.00
_cell.angle_beta   90.00
_cell.angle_gamma   90.00
#
_symmetry.space_group_name_H-M   'P 1'
#
loop_
_entity.id
_entity.type
_entity.pdbx_description
1 polymer ?
#
loop_
_entity_poly.entity_id
_entity_poly.type
_entity_poly.pdbx_seq_one_letter_code
_entity_poly.pdbx_strand_id
1 'polypeptide(L)'
;MNLKRPLWFGFSLAPLAAPLLFAIWALCFWTDPTPKQEFSGFDSYAISAWVFTFAVLTLTSYAMSFVIGTPLISTLRRFNKLSFWWVVLLAALLGAMAFVGVFFLVLAIAEEFKGTIWFELLRFMGVGGIFGFSVATLFCLLVGITDPSNREPTGA
;
A
#
# COMPACT_ATOMS: atom_id res chain seq x y z
N MET A 1 17.25 -16.86 -10.91
CA MET A 1 15.79 -16.69 -11.08
C MET A 1 15.59 -15.75 -12.27
N ASN A 2 14.94 -16.20 -13.35
CA ASN A 2 14.75 -15.37 -14.54
C ASN A 2 13.53 -14.45 -14.30
N LEU A 3 13.77 -13.15 -14.21
CA LEU A 3 12.73 -12.15 -14.25
C LEU A 3 12.19 -12.08 -15.69
N LYS A 4 10.88 -12.22 -15.88
CA LYS A 4 10.29 -12.16 -17.23
C LYS A 4 10.31 -10.73 -17.79
N ARG A 5 10.34 -9.73 -16.90
CA ARG A 5 10.21 -8.30 -17.22
C ARG A 5 11.15 -7.45 -16.35
N PRO A 6 11.52 -6.24 -16.80
CA PRO A 6 12.37 -5.34 -16.02
C PRO A 6 11.67 -4.87 -14.73
N LEU A 7 12.42 -4.78 -13.63
CA LEU A 7 11.91 -4.35 -12.31
C LEU A 7 11.29 -2.94 -12.35
N TRP A 8 11.83 -2.06 -13.20
CA TRP A 8 11.33 -0.70 -13.40
C TRP A 8 9.85 -0.66 -13.82
N PHE A 9 9.39 -1.66 -14.57
CA PHE A 9 7.98 -1.77 -14.96
C PHE A 9 7.07 -2.07 -13.77
N GLY A 10 7.56 -2.87 -12.81
CA GLY A 10 6.88 -3.08 -11.55
C GLY A 10 6.82 -1.79 -10.73
N PHE A 11 7.93 -1.07 -10.60
CA PHE A 11 7.98 0.18 -9.83
C PHE A 11 7.19 1.33 -10.47
N SER A 12 6.96 1.32 -11.79
CA SER A 12 6.16 2.34 -12.45
C SER A 12 4.65 2.16 -12.24
N LEU A 13 4.17 0.91 -12.12
CA LEU A 13 2.73 0.60 -12.12
C LEU A 13 2.20 0.10 -10.77
N ALA A 14 2.99 -0.67 -10.02
CA ALA A 14 2.57 -1.22 -8.74
C ALA A 14 2.16 -0.18 -7.69
N PRO A 15 2.85 0.98 -7.56
CA PRO A 15 2.49 1.99 -6.56
C PRO A 15 1.11 2.60 -6.79
N LEU A 16 0.57 2.56 -8.01
CA LEU A 16 -0.78 3.02 -8.35
C LEU A 16 -1.88 2.17 -7.72
N ALA A 17 -1.59 0.93 -7.31
CA ALA A 17 -2.56 0.10 -6.60
C ALA A 17 -3.04 0.75 -5.30
N ALA A 18 -2.16 1.43 -4.58
CA ALA A 18 -2.52 2.11 -3.33
C ALA A 18 -3.56 3.23 -3.54
N PRO A 19 -3.32 4.28 -4.36
CA PRO A 19 -4.32 5.32 -4.58
C PRO A 19 -5.59 4.77 -5.26
N LEU A 20 -5.49 3.74 -6.11
CA LEU A 20 -6.68 3.06 -6.67
C LEU A 20 -7.50 2.34 -5.60
N LEU A 21 -6.87 1.60 -4.68
CA LEU A 21 -7.57 0.95 -3.57
C LEU A 21 -8.21 1.97 -2.64
N PHE A 22 -7.55 3.10 -2.38
CA PHE A 22 -8.13 4.20 -1.65
C PHE A 22 -9.36 4.78 -2.38
N ALA A 23 -9.27 4.99 -3.69
CA ALA A 23 -10.39 5.48 -4.48
C ALA A 23 -11.59 4.51 -4.46
N ILE A 24 -11.35 3.20 -4.59
CA ILE A 24 -12.40 2.17 -4.49
C ILE A 24 -13.02 2.16 -3.09
N TRP A 25 -12.19 2.16 -2.04
CA TRP A 25 -12.67 2.21 -0.66
C TRP A 25 -13.56 3.42 -0.45
N ALA A 26 -13.09 4.59 -0.83
CA ALA A 26 -13.85 5.81 -0.62
C ALA A 26 -15.11 5.84 -1.50
N LEU A 27 -15.14 5.27 -2.71
CA LEU A 27 -16.39 5.10 -3.48
C LEU A 27 -17.40 4.19 -2.76
N CYS A 28 -16.96 3.08 -2.15
CA CYS A 28 -17.84 2.15 -1.45
C CYS A 28 -18.39 2.69 -0.12
N PHE A 29 -17.61 3.49 0.61
CA PHE A 29 -17.99 4.00 1.93
C PHE A 29 -18.53 5.43 1.92
N TRP A 30 -18.32 6.20 0.84
CA TRP A 30 -18.91 7.53 0.69
C TRP A 30 -20.41 7.48 0.39
N THR A 31 -20.89 6.35 -0.15
CA THR A 31 -22.29 6.10 -0.46
C THR A 31 -23.14 5.71 0.76
N ASP A 32 -22.56 5.52 1.95
CA ASP A 32 -23.36 5.27 3.15
C ASP A 32 -24.14 6.54 3.57
N PRO A 33 -25.47 6.48 3.67
CA PRO A 33 -26.34 7.61 4.01
C PRO A 33 -26.49 7.78 5.53
N THR A 34 -25.43 7.59 6.31
CA THR A 34 -25.42 8.04 7.71
C THR A 34 -25.27 9.57 7.70
N PRO A 35 -26.02 10.30 8.55
CA PRO A 35 -26.27 11.73 8.37
C PRO A 35 -24.94 12.48 8.40
N LYS A 36 -24.46 12.83 7.21
CA LYS A 36 -23.28 13.67 7.02
C LYS A 36 -23.63 14.99 7.68
N GLN A 37 -22.83 15.34 8.68
CA GLN A 37 -22.84 16.66 9.28
C GLN A 37 -23.03 17.70 8.20
N GLU A 38 -24.00 18.60 8.42
CA GLU A 38 -24.36 19.72 7.57
C GLU A 38 -23.13 20.53 7.16
N PHE A 39 -22.48 20.14 6.05
CA PHE A 39 -21.46 20.92 5.39
C PHE A 39 -22.09 21.57 4.15
N SER A 40 -23.06 22.45 4.41
CA SER A 40 -23.84 23.22 3.42
C SER A 40 -23.04 24.33 2.71
N GLY A 41 -21.73 24.14 2.51
CA GLY A 41 -20.85 25.08 1.79
C GLY A 41 -19.59 24.48 1.17
N PHE A 42 -19.46 23.15 1.09
CA PHE A 42 -18.18 22.47 0.79
C PHE A 42 -18.14 21.64 -0.49
N ASP A 43 -19.09 21.79 -1.42
CA ASP A 43 -19.14 20.94 -2.63
C ASP A 43 -17.92 21.10 -3.56
N SER A 44 -17.30 22.30 -3.60
CA SER A 44 -16.05 22.52 -4.34
C SER A 44 -14.80 22.08 -3.55
N TYR A 45 -14.84 22.17 -2.22
CA TYR A 45 -13.72 21.86 -1.34
C TYR A 45 -13.56 20.35 -1.09
N ALA A 46 -14.66 19.58 -1.15
CA ALA A 46 -14.63 18.13 -1.02
C ALA A 46 -13.91 17.48 -2.19
N ILE A 47 -14.13 17.96 -3.42
CA ILE A 47 -13.44 17.48 -4.63
C ILE A 47 -11.95 17.87 -4.56
N SER A 48 -11.63 19.11 -4.17
CA SER A 48 -10.23 19.53 -4.05
C SER A 48 -9.47 18.79 -2.96
N ALA A 49 -10.10 18.51 -1.80
CA ALA A 49 -9.51 17.71 -0.73
C ALA A 49 -9.28 16.27 -1.18
N TRP A 50 -10.19 15.71 -1.97
CA TRP A 50 -10.05 14.38 -2.57
C TRP A 50 -8.89 14.29 -3.55
N VAL A 51 -8.83 15.23 -4.51
CA VAL A 51 -7.76 15.29 -5.51
C VAL A 51 -6.42 15.49 -4.82
N PHE A 52 -6.36 16.37 -3.81
CA PHE A 52 -5.17 16.58 -3.01
C PHE A 52 -4.73 15.31 -2.27
N THR A 53 -5.66 14.63 -1.60
CA THR A 53 -5.39 13.37 -0.88
C THR A 53 -4.90 12.27 -1.83
N PHE A 54 -5.54 12.15 -2.99
CA PHE A 54 -5.13 11.19 -4.02
C PHE A 54 -3.73 11.49 -4.58
N ALA A 55 -3.41 12.76 -4.84
CA ALA A 55 -2.11 13.19 -5.31
C ALA A 55 -1.02 12.89 -4.26
N VAL A 56 -1.26 13.23 -3.00
CA VAL A 56 -0.34 12.97 -1.88
C VAL A 56 -0.13 11.46 -1.68
N LEU A 57 -1.20 10.67 -1.69
CA LEU A 57 -1.11 9.20 -1.58
C LEU A 57 -0.32 8.59 -2.75
N THR A 58 -0.53 9.10 -3.96
CA THR A 58 0.21 8.65 -5.14
C THR A 58 1.71 8.93 -4.97
N LEU A 59 2.08 10.19 -4.71
CA LEU A 59 3.47 10.59 -4.47
C LEU A 59 4.12 9.78 -3.34
N THR A 60 3.42 9.61 -2.23
CA THR A 60 3.91 8.86 -1.07
C THR A 60 4.10 7.38 -1.41
N SER A 61 3.18 6.78 -2.16
CA SER A 61 3.29 5.38 -2.58
C SER A 61 4.48 5.15 -3.51
N TYR A 62 4.73 6.07 -4.45
CA TYR A 62 5.94 6.01 -5.28
C TYR A 62 7.21 6.21 -4.45
N ALA A 63 7.25 7.22 -3.59
CA ALA A 63 8.40 7.49 -2.72
C ALA A 63 8.73 6.27 -1.84
N MET A 64 7.72 5.68 -1.19
CA MET A 64 7.89 4.48 -0.37
C MET A 64 8.32 3.27 -1.19
N SER A 65 7.76 3.08 -2.39
CA SER A 65 8.16 1.97 -3.26
C SER A 65 9.61 2.08 -3.71
N PHE A 66 10.11 3.29 -3.96
CA PHE A 66 11.51 3.50 -4.30
C PHE A 66 12.43 3.39 -3.07
N VAL A 67 12.09 4.06 -1.96
CA VAL A 67 12.94 4.13 -0.75
C VAL A 67 12.98 2.81 0.00
N ILE A 68 11.86 2.09 0.07
CA ILE A 68 11.73 0.84 0.83
C ILE A 68 11.75 -0.37 -0.11
N GLY A 69 10.98 -0.32 -1.21
CA GLY A 69 10.85 -1.45 -2.14
C GLY A 69 12.14 -1.77 -2.89
N THR A 70 12.87 -0.77 -3.39
CA THR A 70 14.15 -1.01 -4.09
C THR A 70 15.19 -1.73 -3.22
N PRO A 71 15.51 -1.25 -2.00
CA PRO A 71 16.47 -1.96 -1.16
C PRO A 71 15.96 -3.33 -0.71
N LEU A 72 14.66 -3.50 -0.46
CA LEU A 72 14.07 -4.80 -0.14
C LEU A 72 14.32 -5.82 -1.27
N ILE A 73 13.98 -5.46 -2.51
CA ILE A 73 14.18 -6.32 -3.69
C ILE A 73 15.66 -6.59 -3.94
N SER A 74 16.52 -5.56 -3.81
CA SER A 74 17.98 -5.72 -3.95
C SER A 74 18.54 -6.69 -2.92
N THR A 75 18.10 -6.58 -1.66
CA THR A 75 18.51 -7.45 -0.55
C THR A 75 18.05 -8.88 -0.76
N LEU A 76 16.77 -9.09 -1.10
CA LEU A 76 16.22 -10.43 -1.39
C LEU A 76 16.91 -11.07 -2.59
N ARG A 77 17.27 -10.28 -3.61
CA ARG A 77 18.05 -10.74 -4.76
C ARG A 77 19.47 -11.14 -4.36
N ARG A 78 20.14 -10.35 -3.52
CA ARG A 78 21.48 -10.64 -3.00
C ARG A 78 21.54 -11.96 -2.23
N PHE A 79 20.48 -12.30 -1.49
CA PHE A 79 20.39 -13.54 -0.72
C PHE A 79 19.77 -14.71 -1.48
N ASN A 80 19.49 -14.59 -2.79
CA ASN A 80 18.78 -15.60 -3.59
C ASN A 80 17.43 -16.05 -2.99
N LYS A 81 16.79 -15.21 -2.16
CA LYS A 81 15.50 -15.45 -1.49
C LYS A 81 14.34 -14.70 -2.16
N LEU A 82 14.49 -14.29 -3.41
CA LEU A 82 13.48 -13.51 -4.15
C LEU A 82 12.27 -14.38 -4.54
N SER A 83 11.44 -14.77 -3.58
CA SER A 83 10.17 -15.47 -3.83
C SER A 83 8.98 -14.54 -3.69
N PHE A 84 7.86 -14.91 -4.33
CA PHE A 84 6.58 -14.19 -4.21
C PHE A 84 6.22 -13.95 -2.73
N TRP A 85 6.26 -15.01 -1.92
CA TRP A 85 5.92 -14.94 -0.50
C TRP A 85 6.85 -14.04 0.30
N TRP A 86 8.17 -14.09 0.06
CA TRP A 86 9.12 -13.23 0.76
C TRP A 86 8.90 -11.75 0.44
N VAL A 87 8.64 -11.42 -0.83
CA VAL A 87 8.39 -10.03 -1.24
C VAL A 87 7.08 -9.53 -0.64
N VAL A 88 6.00 -10.29 -0.75
CA VAL A 88 4.66 -9.89 -0.31
C VAL A 88 4.57 -9.77 1.21
N LEU A 89 5.12 -10.73 1.96
CA LEU A 89 5.04 -10.75 3.42
C LEU A 89 5.87 -9.62 4.04
N LEU A 90 7.08 -9.37 3.53
CA LEU A 90 7.91 -8.27 3.98
C LEU A 90 7.31 -6.91 3.60
N ALA A 91 6.75 -6.77 2.40
CA ALA A 91 6.09 -5.54 1.98
C ALA A 91 4.82 -5.24 2.78
N ALA A 92 4.02 -6.26 3.15
CA ALA A 92 2.87 -6.10 4.03
C ALA A 92 3.29 -5.61 5.42
N LEU A 93 4.36 -6.20 6.00
CA LEU A 93 4.91 -5.78 7.29
C LEU A 93 5.40 -4.32 7.24
N LEU A 94 6.17 -3.97 6.21
CA LEU A 94 6.70 -2.62 6.02
C LEU A 94 5.59 -1.59 5.77
N GLY A 95 4.55 -1.97 5.02
CA GLY A 95 3.36 -1.15 4.81
C GLY A 95 2.60 -0.88 6.10
N ALA A 96 2.40 -1.92 6.94
CA ALA A 96 1.78 -1.78 8.25
C ALA A 96 2.59 -0.85 9.17
N MET A 97 3.92 -1.03 9.24
CA MET A 97 4.79 -0.17 10.05
C MET A 97 4.80 1.28 9.58
N ALA A 98 4.82 1.52 8.27
CA ALA A 98 4.76 2.87 7.73
C ALA A 98 3.47 3.59 8.11
N PHE A 99 2.32 2.92 7.99
CA PHE A 99 1.02 3.48 8.39
C PHE A 99 0.92 3.74 9.89
N VAL A 100 1.43 2.83 10.72
CA VAL A 100 1.51 3.04 12.17
C VAL A 100 2.42 4.21 12.52
N GLY A 101 3.57 4.35 11.86
CA GLY A 101 4.48 5.48 12.06
C GLY A 101 3.82 6.82 11.72
N VAL A 102 3.10 6.89 10.60
CA VAL A 102 2.32 8.08 10.22
C VAL A 102 1.21 8.37 11.23
N PHE A 103 0.50 7.34 11.71
CA PHE A 103 -0.53 7.50 12.74
C PHE A 103 0.03 8.08 14.04
N PHE A 104 1.14 7.54 14.56
CA PHE A 104 1.80 8.09 15.75
C PHE A 104 2.34 9.51 15.53
N LEU A 105 2.86 9.82 14.34
CA LEU A 105 3.30 11.16 13.99
C LEU A 105 2.13 12.16 14.02
N VAL A 106 0.98 11.79 13.45
CA VAL A 106 -0.23 12.62 13.47
C VAL A 106 -0.72 12.81 14.91
N LEU A 107 -0.75 11.77 15.73
CA LEU A 107 -1.10 11.88 17.15
C LEU A 107 -0.15 12.80 17.92
N ALA A 108 1.16 12.72 17.63
CA ALA A 108 2.16 13.58 18.26
C ALA A 108 2.00 15.06 17.87
N ILE A 109 1.56 15.34 16.64
CA ILE A 109 1.31 16.71 16.16
C ILE A 109 -0.03 17.25 16.65
N ALA A 110 -1.06 16.41 16.74
CA ALA A 110 -2.41 16.82 17.12
C ALA A 110 -2.60 16.97 18.63
N GLU A 111 -1.65 16.51 19.46
CA GLU A 111 -1.75 16.45 20.93
C GLU A 111 -3.02 15.72 21.46
N GLU A 112 -3.71 14.97 20.59
CA GLU A 112 -4.95 14.30 20.93
C GLU A 112 -4.71 12.82 21.28
N PHE A 113 -4.53 12.53 22.57
CA PHE A 113 -4.59 11.16 23.09
C PHE A 113 -5.96 10.87 23.69
N LYS A 114 -6.97 10.66 22.83
CA LYS A 114 -8.32 10.23 23.27
C LYS A 114 -8.46 8.71 23.21
N GLY A 115 -9.09 8.15 24.24
CA GLY A 115 -9.07 6.72 24.55
C GLY A 115 -9.84 5.83 23.57
N THR A 116 -9.11 5.14 22.70
CA THR A 116 -9.22 3.71 22.30
C THR A 116 -8.11 3.41 21.28
N ILE A 117 -6.89 3.86 21.60
CA ILE A 117 -5.71 3.83 20.72
C ILE A 117 -5.45 2.44 20.14
N TRP A 118 -5.75 1.38 20.90
CA TRP A 118 -5.57 0.00 20.45
C TRP A 118 -6.45 -0.40 19.25
N PHE A 119 -7.71 0.03 19.20
CA PHE A 119 -8.61 -0.28 18.09
C PHE A 119 -8.20 0.47 16.83
N GLU A 120 -7.84 1.74 16.96
CA GLU A 120 -7.33 2.53 15.83
C GLU A 120 -5.98 1.98 15.35
N LEU A 121 -5.07 1.61 16.26
CA LEU A 121 -3.79 1.01 15.90
C LEU A 121 -3.98 -0.29 15.10
N LEU A 122 -4.85 -1.19 15.55
CA LEU A 122 -5.18 -2.43 14.83
C LEU A 122 -5.77 -2.14 13.46
N ARG A 123 -6.65 -1.14 13.36
CA ARG A 123 -7.24 -0.69 12.10
C ARG A 123 -6.18 -0.15 11.13
N PHE A 124 -5.31 0.75 11.59
CA PHE A 124 -4.22 1.32 10.78
C PHE A 124 -3.18 0.27 10.38
N MET A 125 -2.86 -0.68 11.26
CA MET A 125 -2.00 -1.83 10.92
C MET A 125 -2.64 -2.71 9.84
N GLY A 126 -3.93 -3.05 10.00
CA GLY A 126 -4.66 -3.85 9.04
C GLY A 126 -4.73 -3.20 7.66
N VAL A 127 -5.10 -1.91 7.62
CA VAL A 127 -5.16 -1.13 6.39
C VAL A 127 -3.78 -1.03 5.74
N GLY A 128 -2.74 -0.62 6.49
CA GLY A 128 -1.38 -0.53 5.96
C GLY A 128 -0.84 -1.86 5.44
N GLY A 129 -1.16 -2.96 6.13
CA GLY A 129 -0.80 -4.31 5.71
C GLY A 129 -1.48 -4.74 4.40
N ILE A 130 -2.78 -4.49 4.25
CA ILE A 130 -3.53 -4.78 3.02
C ILE A 130 -2.98 -3.97 1.85
N PHE A 131 -2.73 -2.68 2.04
CA PHE A 131 -2.14 -1.84 1.00
C PHE A 131 -0.75 -2.32 0.58
N GLY A 132 0.12 -2.63 1.55
CA GLY A 132 1.45 -3.18 1.28
C GLY A 132 1.39 -4.53 0.55
N PHE A 133 0.46 -5.41 0.96
CA PHE A 133 0.22 -6.70 0.32
C PHE A 133 -0.23 -6.54 -1.14
N SER A 134 -1.21 -5.68 -1.41
CA SER A 134 -1.76 -5.49 -2.75
C SER A 134 -0.75 -4.87 -3.70
N VAL A 135 0.00 -3.84 -3.27
CA VAL A 135 1.08 -3.23 -4.06
C VAL A 135 2.16 -4.26 -4.40
N ALA A 136 2.61 -5.03 -3.42
CA ALA A 136 3.64 -6.05 -3.64
C ALA A 136 3.17 -7.21 -4.50
N THR A 137 1.91 -7.62 -4.36
CA THR A 137 1.30 -8.65 -5.22
C THR A 137 1.26 -8.17 -6.67
N LEU A 138 0.79 -6.93 -6.91
CA LEU A 138 0.77 -6.36 -8.25
C LEU A 138 2.18 -6.24 -8.82
N PHE A 139 3.16 -5.79 -8.02
CA PHE A 139 4.57 -5.75 -8.41
C PHE A 139 5.08 -7.13 -8.86
N CYS A 140 4.88 -8.16 -8.03
CA CYS A 140 5.30 -9.52 -8.34
C CYS A 140 4.65 -10.05 -9.63
N LEU A 141 3.36 -9.80 -9.84
CA LEU A 141 2.65 -10.18 -11.07
C LEU A 141 3.21 -9.45 -12.29
N LEU A 142 3.44 -8.14 -12.19
CA LEU A 142 3.96 -7.32 -13.29
C LEU A 142 5.38 -7.72 -13.70
N VAL A 143 6.21 -8.12 -12.74
CA VAL A 143 7.61 -8.53 -12.95
C VAL A 143 7.74 -10.02 -13.30
N GLY A 144 6.70 -10.82 -13.00
CA GLY A 144 6.67 -12.26 -13.23
C GLY A 144 7.37 -13.06 -12.13
N ILE A 145 7.39 -12.56 -10.90
CA ILE A 145 7.85 -13.30 -9.71
C ILE A 145 6.71 -14.23 -9.29
N THR A 146 6.81 -15.51 -9.63
CA THR A 146 5.81 -16.54 -9.29
C THR A 146 6.33 -17.50 -8.23
N ASP A 147 5.41 -18.16 -7.54
CA ASP A 147 5.72 -19.22 -6.59
C ASP A 147 6.45 -20.38 -7.29
N PRO A 148 7.58 -20.89 -6.76
CA PRO A 148 8.23 -22.09 -7.27
C PRO A 148 7.33 -23.34 -7.33
N SER A 149 6.25 -23.41 -6.53
CA SER A 149 5.28 -24.51 -6.56
C SER A 149 4.48 -24.60 -7.88
N ASN A 150 4.42 -23.52 -8.66
CA ASN A 150 3.66 -23.43 -9.90
C ASN A 150 4.50 -23.72 -11.15
N ARG A 151 5.70 -24.29 -10.99
CA ARG A 151 6.45 -24.85 -12.13
C ARG A 151 5.81 -26.19 -12.47
N GLU A 152 5.15 -26.27 -13.62
CA GLU A 152 4.77 -27.56 -14.21
C GLU A 152 5.98 -28.50 -14.13
N PRO A 153 5.79 -29.77 -13.71
CA PRO A 153 6.85 -30.75 -13.85
C PRO A 153 7.14 -30.84 -15.35
N THR A 154 8.27 -30.27 -15.76
CA THR A 154 8.82 -30.53 -17.09
C THR A 154 8.95 -32.03 -17.19
N GLY A 155 8.06 -32.64 -17.98
CA GLY A 155 8.04 -34.07 -18.24
C GLY A 155 9.44 -34.52 -18.62
N ALA A 156 9.97 -35.42 -17.80
CA ALA A 156 11.14 -36.23 -18.11
C ALA A 156 10.65 -37.56 -18.72
#